data_AF-A0AAN9F323-F1
#
_entry.id   AF-A0AAN9F323-F1
#
_cell.length_a   1.000
_cell.length_b   1.000
_cell.length_c   1.000
_cell.angle_alpha   90.00
_cell.angle_beta   90.00
_cell.angle_gamma   90.00
#
_symmetry.space_group_name_H-M   'P 1'
#
loop_
_entity.id
_entity.type
_entity.pdbx_description
1 polymer ?
#
loop_
_entity_poly.entity_id
_entity_poly.type
_entity_poly.pdbx_seq_one_letter_code
_entity_poly.pdbx_strand_id
1 'polypeptide(L)'
;MQNAALWGMINNWMIIQPSGCVIEALHVDTASGVSIDKRNSVGSSKFIQQNLRSTRVDAQHDKGNMVPLGTLSQIKSQGQRGKYKSFVVYMKIKGKGSKLNIVIPQDIDRAIGENARHLVNECGRVVRTKAPLNVRNRQEAFSTADDIMWKEIEEKFTIVEGGSYEKMYAFVVDTMQCLYRIWKTRLHYYYKSMNSNEEWLKNPPPDLPQDQWEYCVKRFGSEEFKKISERNSKNRLSQKRYTHTTGNLSFAEFEDKMVKQNKGVKPPADAIWLAEHTHENADGELEWADTVQEVLLEVLKPRSGYFRGKGTALRGYTKGQHQILQQKEMQKQQQIIQEQEQRIKELEEMSEQDKKELEEKREQDKKELEMIREQDKREILKQQKLVMDVFKQQMMEMFARQVE
;
A
#
# COMPACT_ATOMS: atom_id res chain seq x y z
N MET A 1 -44.71 -23.48 -23.00
CA MET A 1 -44.80 -22.02 -22.89
C MET A 1 -43.81 -21.62 -21.79
N GLN A 2 -42.66 -21.00 -21.99
CA GLN A 2 -42.22 -20.03 -22.99
C GLN A 2 -40.75 -20.36 -23.34
N ASN A 3 -40.48 -20.66 -24.59
CA ASN A 3 -39.15 -20.67 -25.20
C ASN A 3 -39.38 -20.18 -26.64
N ALA A 4 -38.57 -19.23 -27.10
CA ALA A 4 -38.55 -18.57 -28.42
C ALA A 4 -39.02 -17.11 -28.42
N ALA A 5 -38.06 -16.18 -28.34
CA ALA A 5 -38.00 -14.92 -29.09
C ALA A 5 -36.81 -14.07 -28.61
N LEU A 6 -35.60 -14.58 -28.80
CA LEU A 6 -34.35 -13.86 -28.55
C LEU A 6 -33.62 -13.67 -29.89
N TRP A 7 -34.30 -13.08 -30.87
CA TRP A 7 -33.72 -12.62 -32.15
C TRP A 7 -34.62 -11.53 -32.74
N GLY A 8 -34.20 -10.26 -32.62
CA GLY A 8 -34.95 -9.14 -33.16
C GLY A 8 -34.30 -7.79 -32.89
N MET A 9 -33.52 -7.33 -33.86
CA MET A 9 -33.25 -5.91 -34.16
C MET A 9 -32.12 -5.21 -33.39
N ILE A 10 -30.91 -5.57 -33.82
CA ILE A 10 -29.88 -4.59 -34.22
C ILE A 10 -30.54 -3.63 -35.23
N ASN A 11 -30.61 -2.33 -34.90
CA ASN A 11 -30.52 -1.18 -35.81
C ASN A 11 -30.99 0.10 -35.10
N ASN A 12 -30.06 0.92 -34.62
CA ASN A 12 -30.17 2.36 -34.89
C ASN A 12 -28.77 3.01 -34.89
N TRP A 13 -28.20 3.03 -36.09
CA TRP A 13 -27.19 3.96 -36.54
C TRP A 13 -27.87 5.32 -36.83
N MET A 14 -27.30 6.41 -36.32
CA MET A 14 -27.45 7.76 -36.89
C MET A 14 -26.12 8.47 -36.57
N ILE A 15 -25.12 8.40 -37.44
CA ILE A 15 -24.89 9.24 -38.62
C ILE A 15 -25.25 10.71 -38.35
N ILE A 16 -24.26 11.51 -37.92
CA ILE A 16 -23.98 12.83 -38.51
C ILE A 16 -22.44 12.99 -38.58
N GLN A 17 -21.92 13.10 -39.79
CA GLN A 17 -20.55 13.44 -40.20
C GLN A 17 -20.64 14.75 -41.04
N PRO A 18 -19.53 15.36 -41.53
CA PRO A 18 -18.84 16.50 -40.94
C PRO A 18 -18.93 17.76 -41.82
N SER A 19 -18.74 18.94 -41.25
CA SER A 19 -18.42 20.16 -41.98
C SER A 19 -17.74 21.09 -40.98
N GLY A 20 -16.68 21.83 -41.25
CA GLY A 20 -15.83 22.06 -42.40
C GLY A 20 -14.73 22.99 -41.86
N CYS A 21 -13.53 22.88 -42.42
CA CYS A 21 -12.32 23.58 -42.03
C CYS A 21 -12.52 25.11 -41.88
N VAL A 22 -12.08 25.71 -40.77
CA VAL A 22 -11.37 27.01 -40.76
C VAL A 22 -10.30 26.96 -39.67
N ILE A 23 -9.05 26.96 -40.09
CA ILE A 23 -7.88 27.31 -39.28
C ILE A 23 -7.92 28.83 -39.12
N GLU A 24 -8.27 29.32 -37.94
CA GLU A 24 -7.91 30.69 -37.53
C GLU A 24 -6.92 30.60 -36.38
N ALA A 25 -5.67 30.90 -36.72
CA ALA A 25 -4.63 31.22 -35.76
C ALA A 25 -5.04 32.52 -35.05
N LEU A 26 -5.40 32.42 -33.77
CA LEU A 26 -5.53 33.58 -32.90
C LEU A 26 -4.46 33.53 -31.82
N HIS A 27 -3.74 34.64 -31.76
CA HIS A 27 -2.57 34.92 -30.97
C HIS A 27 -2.76 34.58 -29.49
N VAL A 28 -1.73 33.98 -28.89
CA VAL A 28 -1.58 33.92 -27.43
C VAL A 28 -1.18 35.32 -26.98
N ASP A 29 -2.17 36.14 -26.63
CA ASP A 29 -1.92 37.37 -25.89
C ASP A 29 -1.46 37.01 -24.48
N THR A 30 -0.20 37.36 -24.25
CA THR A 30 0.54 37.29 -23.00
C THR A 30 0.08 38.47 -22.13
N ALA A 31 -0.91 38.29 -21.26
CA ALA A 31 -1.11 39.12 -20.06
C ALA A 31 -2.35 38.68 -19.27
N SER A 32 -2.16 37.89 -18.22
CA SER A 32 -2.99 38.00 -17.02
C SER A 32 -2.25 37.40 -15.83
N GLY A 33 -1.55 38.25 -15.08
CA GLY A 33 -0.96 37.90 -13.80
C GLY A 33 -2.05 37.45 -12.82
N VAL A 34 -1.91 36.22 -12.31
CA VAL A 34 -2.77 35.69 -11.26
C VAL A 34 -2.12 36.08 -9.92
N SER A 35 -2.50 37.25 -9.41
CA SER A 35 -2.09 37.69 -8.07
C SER A 35 -2.97 37.00 -7.01
N ILE A 36 -2.35 36.20 -6.14
CA ILE A 36 -3.03 35.44 -5.09
C ILE A 36 -2.89 36.22 -3.76
N ASP A 37 -3.99 36.75 -3.25
CA ASP A 37 -4.03 37.46 -1.97
C ASP A 37 -3.78 36.48 -0.80
N LYS A 38 -2.65 36.66 -0.09
CA LYS A 38 -2.11 35.71 0.91
C LYS A 38 -2.62 35.93 2.35
N ARG A 39 -3.64 36.76 2.57
CA ARG A 39 -4.17 37.06 3.92
C ARG A 39 -5.50 36.36 4.18
N ASN A 40 -5.42 35.12 4.68
CA ASN A 40 -6.31 34.51 5.69
C ASN A 40 -6.35 32.99 5.55
N SER A 41 -5.93 32.26 6.61
CA SER A 41 -6.45 30.93 6.97
C SER A 41 -5.70 30.42 8.19
N VAL A 42 -6.21 30.79 9.37
CA VAL A 42 -5.80 30.23 10.65
C VAL A 42 -6.45 28.86 10.82
N GLY A 43 -5.63 27.84 11.11
CA GLY A 43 -6.09 26.63 11.79
C GLY A 43 -6.17 25.37 10.92
N SER A 44 -5.07 24.61 10.86
CA SER A 44 -5.11 23.12 10.96
C SER A 44 -3.73 22.46 10.86
N SER A 45 -2.71 23.14 10.35
CA SER A 45 -1.36 22.55 10.17
C SER A 45 -0.38 22.81 11.35
N LYS A 46 -0.82 22.65 12.60
CA LYS A 46 0.07 22.81 13.79
C LYS A 46 0.59 21.49 14.36
N PHE A 47 -0.04 20.35 14.06
CA PHE A 47 0.13 19.14 14.86
C PHE A 47 1.34 18.25 14.51
N ILE A 48 1.73 18.15 13.23
CA ILE A 48 2.96 17.43 12.86
C ILE A 48 4.21 18.28 13.12
N GLN A 49 4.10 19.60 12.97
CA GLN A 49 5.19 20.50 13.28
C GLN A 49 5.56 20.51 14.77
N GLN A 50 4.63 20.33 15.71
CA GLN A 50 4.99 20.38 17.14
C GLN A 50 5.92 19.24 17.59
N ASN A 51 5.82 18.04 17.02
CA ASN A 51 6.77 16.96 17.31
C ASN A 51 8.11 17.11 16.55
N LEU A 52 8.11 17.87 15.44
CA LEU A 52 9.31 18.25 14.69
C LEU A 52 9.98 19.52 15.22
N ARG A 53 9.27 20.39 15.95
CA ARG A 53 9.78 21.69 16.45
C ARG A 53 10.80 21.56 17.57
N SER A 54 10.91 20.39 18.21
CA SER A 54 12.00 20.12 19.15
C SER A 54 13.38 20.02 18.49
N THR A 55 13.49 20.13 17.15
CA THR A 55 14.78 20.15 16.42
C THR A 55 15.19 21.54 15.92
N ARG A 56 14.56 22.61 16.38
CA ARG A 56 15.07 23.98 16.19
C ARG A 56 15.86 24.41 17.42
N VAL A 57 16.97 23.72 17.67
CA VAL A 57 18.10 24.33 18.38
C VAL A 57 19.03 24.74 17.26
N ASP A 58 19.00 26.02 16.91
CA ASP A 58 19.86 26.58 15.90
C ASP A 58 21.30 26.39 16.35
N ALA A 59 22.01 25.46 15.71
CA ALA A 59 23.46 25.38 15.80
C ALA A 59 24.03 26.52 14.95
N GLN A 60 23.94 27.75 15.47
CA GLN A 60 24.86 28.81 15.08
C GLN A 60 26.23 28.42 15.64
N HIS A 61 27.09 27.93 14.76
CA HIS A 61 28.52 27.98 14.99
C HIS A 61 28.93 29.44 14.92
N ASP A 62 29.02 30.10 16.07
CA ASP A 62 29.86 31.28 16.20
C ASP A 62 31.14 30.87 16.93
N LYS A 63 32.27 31.05 16.26
CA LYS A 63 33.60 30.74 16.78
C LYS A 63 34.09 32.00 17.49
N GLY A 64 34.05 31.99 18.82
CA GLY A 64 34.82 32.94 19.63
C GLY A 64 34.02 33.59 20.75
N ASN A 65 33.98 32.91 21.91
CA ASN A 65 34.16 33.50 23.25
C ASN A 65 33.70 32.47 24.29
N MET A 66 34.65 31.93 25.05
CA MET A 66 34.31 31.24 26.29
C MET A 66 33.98 32.29 27.34
N VAL A 67 32.74 32.28 27.84
CA VAL A 67 32.36 33.06 29.03
C VAL A 67 32.08 32.06 30.17
N PRO A 68 32.54 32.31 31.41
CA PRO A 68 32.51 31.32 32.48
C PRO A 68 31.11 31.02 32.99
N LEU A 69 30.99 29.83 33.56
CA LEU A 69 29.81 29.26 34.18
C LEU A 69 29.31 30.11 35.36
N GLY A 70 28.30 30.94 35.11
CA GLY A 70 27.57 31.64 36.17
C GLY A 70 26.69 32.75 35.61
N THR A 71 25.37 32.66 35.85
CA THR A 71 24.34 33.67 35.55
C THR A 71 23.61 33.53 34.21
N LEU A 72 22.77 32.49 34.09
CA LEU A 72 21.52 32.54 33.32
C LEU A 72 20.42 31.82 34.13
N SER A 73 20.02 32.44 35.24
CA SER A 73 18.79 32.10 35.94
C SER A 73 17.63 32.88 35.29
N GLN A 74 16.47 32.20 35.14
CA GLN A 74 15.18 32.73 34.66
C GLN A 74 14.87 32.62 33.16
N ILE A 75 15.01 31.43 32.58
CA ILE A 75 14.04 30.97 31.58
C ILE A 75 13.36 29.77 32.22
N LYS A 76 12.06 29.88 32.55
CA LYS A 76 11.26 28.75 33.04
C LYS A 76 11.29 27.66 31.96
N SER A 77 12.13 26.65 32.14
CA SER A 77 12.18 25.50 31.25
C SER A 77 10.82 24.81 31.31
N GLN A 78 10.14 24.68 30.17
CA GLN A 78 9.02 23.76 30.06
C GLN A 78 9.54 22.39 30.54
N GLY A 79 8.90 21.82 31.56
CA GLY A 79 9.37 20.59 32.21
C GLY A 79 9.73 19.54 31.18
N GLN A 80 10.94 18.97 31.30
CA GLN A 80 11.41 17.94 30.38
C GLN A 80 10.45 16.75 30.44
N ARG A 81 9.55 16.63 29.47
CA ARG A 81 8.63 15.51 29.39
C ARG A 81 9.46 14.23 29.17
N GLY A 82 9.43 13.33 30.15
CA GLY A 82 10.14 12.06 30.09
C GLY A 82 9.70 11.17 28.92
N LYS A 83 10.48 10.13 28.64
CA LYS A 83 10.19 9.16 27.57
C LYS A 83 8.82 8.50 27.79
N TYR A 84 8.13 8.19 26.69
CA TYR A 84 6.85 7.49 26.71
C TYR A 84 7.02 6.01 27.13
N LYS A 85 6.22 5.56 28.11
CA LYS A 85 6.29 4.23 28.74
C LYS A 85 5.03 3.35 28.57
N SER A 86 4.16 3.63 27.59
CA SER A 86 2.90 2.88 27.37
C SER A 86 1.85 2.89 28.51
N PHE A 87 2.13 3.53 29.66
CA PHE A 87 1.25 3.47 30.84
C PHE A 87 -0.20 3.87 30.56
N VAL A 88 -0.42 4.92 29.77
CA VAL A 88 -1.77 5.39 29.41
C VAL A 88 -2.51 4.36 28.56
N VAL A 89 -1.82 3.73 27.61
CA VAL A 89 -2.41 2.66 26.77
C VAL A 89 -2.77 1.45 27.63
N TYR A 90 -1.86 1.03 28.50
CA TYR A 90 -2.11 -0.07 29.44
C TYR A 90 -3.34 0.21 30.32
N MET A 91 -3.45 1.40 30.90
CA MET A 91 -4.59 1.78 31.73
C MET A 91 -5.91 1.80 30.93
N LYS A 92 -5.89 2.31 29.69
CA LYS A 92 -7.07 2.32 28.82
C LYS A 92 -7.53 0.90 28.45
N ILE A 93 -6.59 0.00 28.13
CA ILE A 93 -6.89 -1.41 27.82
C ILE A 93 -7.45 -2.12 29.06
N LYS A 94 -6.79 -1.95 30.22
CA LYS A 94 -7.25 -2.55 31.48
C LYS A 94 -8.63 -2.05 31.89
N GLY A 95 -8.91 -0.76 31.71
CA GLY A 95 -10.21 -0.17 32.03
C GLY A 95 -11.34 -0.60 31.09
N LYS A 96 -11.08 -0.72 29.78
CA LYS A 96 -12.07 -1.18 28.80
C LYS A 96 -12.22 -2.71 28.71
N GLY A 97 -11.22 -3.47 29.17
CA GLY A 97 -11.16 -4.92 28.99
C GLY A 97 -10.98 -5.37 27.53
N SER A 98 -10.63 -4.47 26.61
CA SER A 98 -10.54 -4.74 25.17
C SER A 98 -9.46 -3.89 24.49
N LYS A 99 -9.08 -4.28 23.26
CA LYS A 99 -8.12 -3.55 22.42
C LYS A 99 -8.63 -2.15 22.10
N LEU A 100 -7.71 -1.21 21.86
CA LEU A 100 -8.06 0.16 21.50
C LEU A 100 -8.44 0.27 20.03
N ASN A 101 -9.64 0.76 19.80
CA ASN A 101 -10.18 0.98 18.46
C ASN A 101 -9.45 2.14 17.76
N ILE A 102 -9.02 1.91 16.53
CA ILE A 102 -8.44 2.92 15.63
C ILE A 102 -9.19 2.96 14.30
N VAL A 103 -9.11 4.11 13.64
CA VAL A 103 -9.70 4.36 12.32
C VAL A 103 -8.58 4.78 11.37
N ILE A 104 -8.50 4.12 10.22
CA ILE A 104 -7.59 4.49 9.13
C ILE A 104 -8.47 4.60 7.88
N PRO A 105 -8.85 5.82 7.45
CA PRO A 105 -9.69 6.02 6.28
C PRO A 105 -9.08 5.44 5.00
N GLN A 106 -9.91 5.15 3.99
CA GLN A 106 -9.40 4.52 2.77
C GLN A 106 -8.53 5.45 1.91
N ASP A 107 -8.84 6.74 1.96
CA ASP A 107 -8.28 7.84 1.19
C ASP A 107 -7.01 8.45 1.82
N ILE A 108 -6.75 8.15 3.10
CA ILE A 108 -5.62 8.71 3.85
C ILE A 108 -4.86 7.58 4.56
N ASP A 109 -3.57 7.43 4.25
CA ASP A 109 -2.66 6.49 4.93
C ASP A 109 -2.25 6.99 6.34
N ARG A 110 -3.22 7.40 7.16
CA ARG A 110 -3.00 7.88 8.53
C ARG A 110 -4.09 7.44 9.48
N ALA A 111 -3.69 7.03 10.67
CA ALA A 111 -4.62 6.82 11.78
C ALA A 111 -5.22 8.15 12.25
N ILE A 112 -6.54 8.15 12.47
CA ILE A 112 -7.33 9.28 12.97
C ILE A 112 -8.09 8.86 14.24
N GLY A 113 -8.50 9.85 15.03
CA GLY A 113 -9.32 9.67 16.21
C GLY A 113 -8.52 9.66 17.51
N GLU A 114 -9.23 9.39 18.61
CA GLU A 114 -8.71 9.53 19.98
C GLU A 114 -7.46 8.65 20.23
N ASN A 115 -7.45 7.43 19.66
CA ASN A 115 -6.38 6.45 19.88
C ASN A 115 -5.24 6.52 18.87
N ALA A 116 -5.33 7.35 17.82
CA ALA A 116 -4.29 7.45 16.79
C ALA A 116 -2.93 7.90 17.36
N ARG A 117 -2.94 8.89 18.26
CA ARG A 117 -1.72 9.35 18.94
C ARG A 117 -1.11 8.25 19.81
N HIS A 118 -1.96 7.46 20.47
CA HIS A 118 -1.51 6.36 21.32
C HIS A 118 -0.84 5.27 20.50
N LEU A 119 -1.40 4.92 19.33
CA LEU A 119 -0.80 3.99 18.38
C LEU A 119 0.61 4.42 17.97
N VAL A 120 0.79 5.66 17.48
CA VAL A 120 2.10 6.15 17.02
C VAL A 120 3.13 6.18 18.16
N ASN A 121 2.71 6.57 19.36
CA ASN A 121 3.59 6.56 20.53
C ASN A 121 4.01 5.13 20.90
N GLU A 122 3.09 4.17 20.77
CA GLU A 122 3.34 2.77 21.02
C GLU A 122 4.31 2.18 19.99
N CYS A 123 4.11 2.46 18.69
CA CYS A 123 5.06 2.13 17.63
C CYS A 123 6.46 2.65 17.98
N GLY A 124 6.57 3.90 18.42
CA GLY A 124 7.84 4.48 18.82
C GLY A 124 8.48 3.79 20.02
N ARG A 125 7.69 3.34 21.00
CA ARG A 125 8.20 2.57 22.14
C ARG A 125 8.70 1.20 21.68
N VAL A 126 7.87 0.44 20.96
CA VAL A 126 8.19 -0.88 20.42
C VAL A 126 9.50 -0.85 19.64
N VAL A 127 9.66 0.11 18.71
CA VAL A 127 10.89 0.28 17.92
C VAL A 127 12.11 0.47 18.82
N ARG A 128 12.03 1.29 19.86
CA ARG A 128 13.19 1.53 20.75
C ARG A 128 13.54 0.33 21.63
N THR A 129 12.59 -0.56 21.89
CA THR A 129 12.77 -1.70 22.79
C THR A 129 13.07 -3.01 22.07
N LYS A 130 12.64 -3.15 20.81
CA LYS A 130 12.65 -4.43 20.08
C LYS A 130 13.45 -4.38 18.77
N ALA A 131 13.57 -3.23 18.12
CA ALA A 131 14.28 -3.15 16.85
C ALA A 131 15.80 -3.23 17.08
N PRO A 132 16.52 -4.14 16.42
CA PRO A 132 17.96 -4.25 16.57
C PRO A 132 18.67 -3.04 15.95
N LEU A 133 19.75 -2.61 16.59
CA LEU A 133 20.67 -1.60 16.08
C LEU A 133 21.97 -2.21 15.53
N ASN A 134 22.32 -3.42 15.98
CA ASN A 134 23.47 -4.23 15.57
C ASN A 134 23.33 -4.87 14.17
N VAL A 135 22.73 -4.13 13.24
CA VAL A 135 22.42 -4.54 11.87
C VAL A 135 22.89 -3.48 10.88
N ARG A 136 23.30 -3.92 9.68
CA ARG A 136 23.95 -3.03 8.71
C ARG A 136 22.96 -2.06 8.09
N ASN A 137 21.76 -2.53 7.79
CA ASN A 137 20.73 -1.74 7.12
C ASN A 137 19.38 -1.82 7.87
N ARG A 138 18.46 -0.91 7.53
CA ARG A 138 17.14 -0.84 8.18
C ARG A 138 16.28 -2.04 7.78
N GLN A 139 16.42 -2.52 6.55
CA GLN A 139 15.62 -3.62 6.02
C GLN A 139 15.85 -4.87 6.86
N GLU A 140 17.11 -5.21 7.13
CA GLU A 140 17.53 -6.30 8.02
C GLU A 140 16.93 -6.13 9.42
N ALA A 141 16.96 -4.91 9.99
CA ALA A 141 16.39 -4.64 11.30
C ALA A 141 14.91 -5.02 11.41
N PHE A 142 14.15 -4.70 10.36
CA PHE A 142 12.73 -5.00 10.31
C PHE A 142 12.52 -6.46 9.94
N SER A 143 13.21 -7.03 8.95
CA SER A 143 13.11 -8.45 8.63
C SER A 143 13.37 -9.39 9.84
N THR A 144 14.25 -9.01 10.77
CA THR A 144 14.51 -9.81 11.98
C THR A 144 13.45 -9.65 13.07
N ALA A 145 12.89 -8.45 13.25
CA ALA A 145 12.05 -8.12 14.41
C ALA A 145 10.61 -7.74 14.06
N ASP A 146 10.21 -7.77 12.79
CA ASP A 146 8.91 -7.28 12.32
C ASP A 146 7.75 -7.99 13.02
N ASP A 147 7.75 -9.32 13.01
CA ASP A 147 6.69 -10.14 13.63
C ASP A 147 6.52 -9.84 15.13
N ILE A 148 7.64 -9.68 15.85
CA ILE A 148 7.62 -9.40 17.29
C ILE A 148 7.08 -7.99 17.55
N MET A 149 7.52 -7.02 16.74
CA MET A 149 7.07 -5.63 16.87
C MET A 149 5.60 -5.47 16.48
N TRP A 150 5.18 -6.14 15.42
CA TRP A 150 3.81 -6.13 14.92
C TRP A 150 2.85 -6.76 15.93
N LYS A 151 3.15 -7.97 16.42
CA LYS A 151 2.32 -8.66 17.42
C LYS A 151 2.06 -7.80 18.66
N GLU A 152 3.06 -7.07 19.15
CA GLU A 152 2.90 -6.21 20.32
C GLU A 152 1.95 -5.00 20.08
N ILE A 153 1.82 -4.55 18.83
CA ILE A 153 0.82 -3.54 18.45
C ILE A 153 -0.55 -4.17 18.22
N GLU A 154 -0.58 -5.31 17.54
CA GLU A 154 -1.80 -6.05 17.26
C GLU A 154 -2.52 -6.48 18.55
N GLU A 155 -1.80 -6.83 19.61
CA GLU A 155 -2.36 -7.14 20.93
C GLU A 155 -3.08 -5.95 21.58
N LYS A 156 -2.71 -4.71 21.23
CA LYS A 156 -3.17 -3.48 21.90
C LYS A 156 -4.19 -2.69 21.11
N PHE A 157 -4.22 -2.84 19.78
CA PHE A 157 -5.05 -2.04 18.89
C PHE A 157 -5.86 -2.91 17.93
N THR A 158 -7.05 -2.44 17.56
CA THR A 158 -7.91 -3.08 16.56
C THR A 158 -8.49 -2.04 15.62
N ILE A 159 -8.62 -2.37 14.34
CA ILE A 159 -9.24 -1.49 13.35
C ILE A 159 -10.75 -1.73 13.33
N VAL A 160 -11.56 -0.67 13.32
CA VAL A 160 -13.04 -0.78 13.42
C VAL A 160 -13.73 -0.25 12.18
N GLU A 161 -13.23 0.83 11.57
CA GLU A 161 -13.87 1.48 10.42
C GLU A 161 -12.82 1.94 9.39
N GLY A 162 -13.19 1.86 8.11
CA GLY A 162 -12.47 2.49 7.00
C GLY A 162 -11.21 1.79 6.49
N GLY A 163 -10.73 0.72 7.12
CA GLY A 163 -9.51 0.04 6.68
C GLY A 163 -9.50 -1.47 6.93
N SER A 164 -8.61 -2.16 6.21
CA SER A 164 -8.35 -3.58 6.36
C SER A 164 -7.17 -3.83 7.32
N TYR A 165 -7.01 -5.08 7.76
CA TYR A 165 -5.86 -5.53 8.54
C TYR A 165 -4.54 -5.17 7.85
N GLU A 166 -4.46 -5.37 6.53
CA GLU A 166 -3.29 -5.06 5.71
C GLU A 166 -2.97 -3.57 5.72
N LYS A 167 -3.98 -2.69 5.70
CA LYS A 167 -3.77 -1.24 5.80
C LYS A 167 -3.21 -0.85 7.16
N MET A 168 -3.73 -1.43 8.24
CA MET A 168 -3.19 -1.18 9.58
C MET A 168 -1.74 -1.64 9.67
N TYR A 169 -1.44 -2.84 9.19
CA TYR A 169 -0.09 -3.38 9.13
C TYR A 169 0.85 -2.46 8.34
N ALA A 170 0.48 -2.10 7.11
CA ALA A 170 1.27 -1.21 6.26
C ALA A 170 1.55 0.16 6.92
N PHE A 171 0.52 0.77 7.51
CA PHE A 171 0.65 2.05 8.24
C PHE A 171 1.60 1.94 9.44
N VAL A 172 1.44 0.89 10.26
CA VAL A 172 2.25 0.66 11.45
C VAL A 172 3.71 0.41 11.06
N VAL A 173 3.93 -0.43 10.06
CA VAL A 173 5.27 -0.75 9.55
C VAL A 173 5.97 0.50 9.02
N ASP A 174 5.32 1.32 8.18
CA ASP A 174 5.91 2.58 7.69
C ASP A 174 6.20 3.57 8.83
N THR A 175 5.27 3.68 9.78
CA THR A 175 5.42 4.53 10.97
C THR A 175 6.61 4.10 11.82
N MET A 176 6.72 2.82 12.16
CA MET A 176 7.84 2.27 12.93
C MET A 176 9.17 2.49 12.21
N GLN A 177 9.20 2.23 10.92
CA GLN A 177 10.34 2.43 10.05
C GLN A 177 10.81 3.90 10.02
N CYS A 178 9.88 4.86 9.97
CA CYS A 178 10.17 6.29 10.08
C CYS A 178 10.74 6.64 11.46
N LEU A 179 10.12 6.14 12.52
CA LEU A 179 10.54 6.36 13.91
C LEU A 179 11.91 5.76 14.22
N TYR A 180 12.25 4.61 13.63
CA TYR A 180 13.56 3.98 13.73
C TYR A 180 14.66 4.90 13.16
N ARG A 181 14.40 5.53 11.99
CA ARG A 181 15.34 6.50 11.40
C ARG A 181 15.54 7.71 12.31
N ILE A 182 14.45 8.27 12.84
CA ILE A 182 14.51 9.42 13.76
C ILE A 182 15.28 9.04 15.03
N TRP A 183 15.05 7.84 15.56
CA TRP A 183 15.76 7.33 16.72
C TRP A 183 17.26 7.20 16.47
N LYS A 184 17.70 6.60 15.36
CA LYS A 184 19.13 6.54 14.98
C LYS A 184 19.75 7.93 14.82
N THR A 185 19.00 8.89 14.26
CA THR A 185 19.47 10.29 14.18
C THR A 185 19.68 10.89 15.57
N ARG A 186 18.78 10.65 16.53
CA ARG A 186 18.93 11.09 17.92
C ARG A 186 20.12 10.45 18.62
N LEU A 187 20.35 9.14 18.40
CA LEU A 187 21.52 8.44 18.90
C LEU A 187 22.83 9.03 18.35
N HIS A 188 22.86 9.40 17.08
CA HIS A 188 24.01 10.06 16.48
C HIS A 188 24.23 11.49 17.03
N TYR A 189 23.16 12.23 17.37
CA TYR A 189 23.31 13.51 18.06
C TYR A 189 23.88 13.33 19.47
N TYR A 190 23.41 12.31 20.21
CA TYR A 190 23.96 11.97 21.52
C TYR A 190 25.44 11.57 21.43
N TYR A 191 25.81 10.76 20.44
CA TYR A 191 27.20 10.45 20.11
C TYR A 191 28.03 11.71 19.87
N LYS A 192 27.51 12.67 19.09
CA LYS A 192 28.20 13.95 18.81
C LYS A 192 28.32 14.90 20.00
N SER A 193 27.45 14.77 21.01
CA SER A 193 27.52 15.62 22.20
C SER A 193 28.63 15.24 23.18
N MET A 194 29.29 14.10 22.97
CA MET A 194 30.36 13.61 23.83
C MET A 194 31.74 13.91 23.22
N ASN A 195 32.70 14.28 24.08
CA ASN A 195 33.98 14.84 23.64
C ASN A 195 35.08 13.78 23.42
N SER A 196 34.96 12.56 23.97
CA SER A 196 36.04 11.56 23.94
C SER A 196 35.58 10.12 23.69
N ASN A 197 36.43 9.33 23.02
CA ASN A 197 36.18 7.93 22.67
C ASN A 197 35.89 7.02 23.88
N GLU A 198 36.58 7.24 25.00
CA GLU A 198 36.43 6.42 26.22
C GLU A 198 35.15 6.78 26.99
N GLU A 199 34.68 8.01 26.85
CA GLU A 199 33.42 8.49 27.44
C GLU A 199 32.21 7.90 26.72
N TRP A 200 32.34 7.62 25.41
CA TRP A 200 31.27 7.03 24.59
C TRP A 200 30.86 5.66 25.09
N LEU A 201 31.82 4.79 25.42
CA LEU A 201 31.53 3.41 25.85
C LEU A 201 31.00 3.33 27.28
N LYS A 202 31.38 4.28 28.15
CA LYS A 202 30.98 4.29 29.57
C LYS A 202 29.59 4.90 29.81
N ASN A 203 29.09 5.71 28.87
CA ASN A 203 27.84 6.46 29.03
C ASN A 203 26.79 6.11 27.96
N PRO A 204 26.29 4.86 27.88
CA PRO A 204 25.21 4.53 26.96
C PRO A 204 23.96 5.39 27.24
N PRO A 205 23.17 5.72 26.19
CA PRO A 205 21.87 6.33 26.40
C PRO A 205 21.03 5.50 27.40
N PRO A 206 20.26 6.14 28.29
CA PRO A 206 19.42 5.41 29.22
C PRO A 206 18.48 4.48 28.45
N ASP A 207 18.26 3.27 28.95
CA ASP A 207 17.44 2.21 28.36
C ASP A 207 17.96 1.60 27.04
N LEU A 208 19.21 1.89 26.62
CA LEU A 208 19.84 1.21 25.49
C LEU A 208 20.85 0.16 26.01
N PRO A 209 20.71 -1.12 25.59
CA PRO A 209 21.71 -2.14 25.92
C PRO A 209 23.11 -1.76 25.47
N GLN A 210 24.11 -2.11 26.29
CA GLN A 210 25.50 -1.74 26.07
C GLN A 210 26.03 -2.29 24.73
N ASP A 211 25.74 -3.55 24.42
CA ASP A 211 26.12 -4.22 23.16
C ASP A 211 25.59 -3.47 21.92
N GLN A 212 24.34 -3.02 21.95
CA GLN A 212 23.71 -2.26 20.87
C GLN A 212 24.33 -0.86 20.74
N TRP A 213 24.72 -0.25 21.86
CA TRP A 213 25.39 1.04 21.87
C TRP A 213 26.82 0.96 21.33
N GLU A 214 27.58 -0.06 21.73
CA GLU A 214 28.94 -0.33 21.23
C GLU A 214 28.96 -0.46 19.72
N TYR A 215 27.99 -1.18 19.15
CA TYR A 215 27.82 -1.26 17.70
C TYR A 215 27.56 0.12 17.07
N CYS A 216 26.69 0.93 17.68
CA CYS A 216 26.41 2.29 17.21
C CYS A 216 27.66 3.17 17.23
N VAL A 217 28.43 3.15 18.32
CA VAL A 217 29.69 3.90 18.46
C VAL A 217 30.69 3.46 17.39
N LYS A 218 30.90 2.15 17.21
CA LYS A 218 31.75 1.60 16.15
C LYS A 218 31.29 2.05 14.76
N ARG A 219 29.98 2.02 14.51
CA ARG A 219 29.39 2.43 13.23
C ARG A 219 29.53 3.92 12.98
N PHE A 220 29.26 4.78 13.97
CA PHE A 220 29.35 6.24 13.83
C PHE A 220 30.78 6.73 13.72
N GLY A 221 31.70 6.06 14.42
CA GLY A 221 33.14 6.31 14.33
C GLY A 221 33.78 5.85 13.01
N SER A 222 33.11 4.98 12.24
CA SER A 222 33.67 4.43 11.01
C SER A 222 33.86 5.48 9.92
N GLU A 223 34.97 5.37 9.20
CA GLU A 223 35.32 6.31 8.13
C GLU A 223 34.25 6.34 7.02
N GLU A 224 33.67 5.19 6.70
CA GLU A 224 32.55 5.10 5.76
C GLU A 224 31.34 5.92 6.22
N PHE A 225 31.00 5.86 7.52
CA PHE A 225 29.88 6.63 8.06
C PHE A 225 30.17 8.12 8.03
N LYS A 226 31.37 8.52 8.46
CA LYS A 226 31.81 9.92 8.50
C LYS A 226 31.73 10.54 7.11
N LYS A 227 32.28 9.88 6.08
CA LYS A 227 32.19 10.32 4.67
C LYS A 227 30.76 10.55 4.21
N ILE A 228 29.84 9.61 4.52
CA ILE A 228 28.42 9.74 4.15
C ILE A 228 27.75 10.87 4.95
N SER A 229 28.00 10.95 6.25
CA SER A 229 27.44 11.93 7.17
C SER A 229 27.87 13.35 6.80
N GLU A 230 29.15 13.56 6.50
CA GLU A 230 29.70 14.84 6.04
C GLU A 230 29.12 15.24 4.69
N ARG A 231 29.06 14.32 3.71
CA ARG A 231 28.43 14.58 2.41
C ARG A 231 26.97 15.00 2.61
N ASN A 232 26.21 14.27 3.42
CA ASN A 232 24.81 14.58 3.71
C ASN A 232 24.66 15.91 4.45
N SER A 233 25.57 16.23 5.37
CA SER A 233 25.59 17.51 6.08
C SER A 233 25.90 18.66 5.14
N LYS A 234 26.91 18.52 4.27
CA LYS A 234 27.25 19.49 3.22
C LYS A 234 26.08 19.67 2.25
N ASN A 235 25.42 18.60 1.82
CA ASN A 235 24.21 18.69 0.98
C ASN A 235 23.07 19.42 1.70
N ARG A 236 22.86 19.14 2.99
CA ARG A 236 21.83 19.81 3.80
C ARG A 236 22.11 21.31 3.94
N LEU A 237 23.38 21.70 4.08
CA LEU A 237 23.86 23.07 4.21
C LEU A 237 24.13 23.76 2.86
N SER A 238 24.08 23.02 1.75
CA SER A 238 24.34 23.59 0.43
C SER A 238 23.27 24.62 0.07
N GLN A 239 23.71 25.70 -0.57
CA GLN A 239 22.83 26.74 -1.14
C GLN A 239 22.03 26.22 -2.34
N LYS A 240 22.25 24.98 -2.80
CA LYS A 240 21.54 24.34 -3.93
C LYS A 240 20.15 23.82 -3.53
N ARG A 241 19.49 24.48 -2.58
CA ARG A 241 18.15 24.11 -2.12
C ARG A 241 17.18 25.16 -2.63
N TYR A 242 16.18 24.70 -3.36
CA TYR A 242 15.08 25.55 -3.80
C TYR A 242 14.27 25.97 -2.57
N THR A 243 14.13 27.27 -2.40
CA THR A 243 13.25 27.89 -1.42
C THR A 243 11.88 28.04 -2.08
N HIS A 244 10.86 27.44 -1.47
CA HIS A 244 9.49 27.64 -1.93
C HIS A 244 8.88 28.89 -1.27
N THR A 245 8.06 29.62 -2.01
CA THR A 245 7.39 30.87 -1.59
C THR A 245 5.95 30.65 -1.13
N THR A 246 5.49 29.39 -1.10
CA THR A 246 4.13 29.01 -0.66
C THR A 246 3.91 29.17 0.85
N GLY A 247 4.95 29.59 1.59
CA GLY A 247 4.90 29.83 3.02
C GLY A 247 4.64 28.56 3.80
N ASN A 248 3.57 28.56 4.60
CA ASN A 248 3.18 27.41 5.44
C ASN A 248 2.38 26.34 4.69
N LEU A 249 2.01 26.57 3.42
CA LEU A 249 1.29 25.59 2.61
C LEU A 249 2.27 24.54 2.10
N SER A 250 1.93 23.27 2.27
CA SER A 250 2.64 22.20 1.56
C SER A 250 2.42 22.30 0.05
N PHE A 251 3.32 21.73 -0.76
CA PHE A 251 3.17 21.66 -2.22
C PHE A 251 1.82 21.07 -2.64
N ALA A 252 1.34 20.04 -1.93
CA ALA A 252 0.03 19.44 -2.21
C ALA A 252 -1.13 20.39 -1.94
N GLU A 253 -1.08 21.16 -0.83
CA GLU A 253 -2.11 22.15 -0.51
C GLU A 253 -2.07 23.35 -1.47
N PHE A 254 -0.88 23.74 -1.91
CA PHE A 254 -0.71 24.80 -2.91
C PHE A 254 -1.24 24.36 -4.28
N GLU A 255 -0.89 23.16 -4.72
CA GLU A 255 -1.40 22.54 -5.96
C GLU A 255 -2.94 22.45 -5.94
N ASP A 256 -3.54 21.95 -4.86
CA ASP A 256 -5.00 21.87 -4.71
C ASP A 256 -5.67 23.25 -4.79
N LYS A 257 -5.05 24.28 -4.20
CA LYS A 257 -5.54 25.66 -4.34
C LYS A 257 -5.50 26.13 -5.78
N MET A 258 -4.40 25.87 -6.50
CA MET A 258 -4.28 26.24 -7.92
C MET A 258 -5.30 25.49 -8.78
N VAL A 259 -5.55 24.21 -8.51
CA VAL A 259 -6.60 23.42 -9.20
C VAL A 259 -7.98 24.03 -8.97
N LYS A 260 -8.30 24.40 -7.73
CA LYS A 260 -9.58 25.04 -7.39
C LYS A 260 -9.75 26.40 -8.08
N GLN A 261 -8.70 27.21 -8.12
CA GLN A 261 -8.69 28.49 -8.85
C GLN A 261 -8.84 28.28 -10.35
N ASN A 262 -8.25 27.20 -10.89
CA ASN A 262 -8.34 26.83 -12.30
C ASN A 262 -9.55 25.94 -12.61
N LYS A 263 -10.70 26.23 -11.99
CA LYS A 263 -12.01 25.57 -12.24
C LYS A 263 -11.97 24.03 -12.13
N GLY A 264 -11.13 23.48 -11.27
CA GLY A 264 -10.98 22.03 -11.08
C GLY A 264 -10.03 21.34 -12.07
N VAL A 265 -9.43 22.08 -13.00
CA VAL A 265 -8.43 21.55 -13.94
C VAL A 265 -7.04 21.78 -13.37
N LYS A 266 -6.23 20.72 -13.27
CA LYS A 266 -4.87 20.85 -12.76
C LYS A 266 -3.99 21.64 -13.76
N PRO A 267 -3.36 22.75 -13.33
CA PRO A 267 -2.41 23.47 -14.17
C PRO A 267 -1.19 22.62 -14.52
N PRO A 268 -0.47 22.95 -15.61
CA PRO A 268 0.73 22.22 -15.98
C PRO A 268 1.82 22.38 -14.91
N ALA A 269 2.72 21.39 -14.84
CA ALA A 269 3.65 21.25 -13.71
C ALA A 269 4.67 22.38 -13.61
N ASP A 270 5.05 22.96 -14.76
CA ASP A 270 5.89 24.15 -14.87
C ASP A 270 5.20 25.40 -14.28
N ALA A 271 3.91 25.60 -14.54
CA ALA A 271 3.14 26.71 -13.97
C ALA A 271 2.99 26.59 -12.45
N ILE A 272 2.74 25.38 -11.94
CA ILE A 272 2.72 25.11 -10.50
C ILE A 272 4.09 25.40 -9.90
N TRP A 273 5.16 24.89 -10.52
CA TRP A 273 6.52 25.07 -10.03
C TRP A 273 6.95 26.54 -10.01
N LEU A 274 6.64 27.29 -11.07
CA LEU A 274 6.86 28.73 -11.15
C LEU A 274 6.18 29.44 -9.97
N ALA A 275 4.88 29.20 -9.76
CA ALA A 275 4.13 29.82 -8.68
C ALA A 275 4.59 29.39 -7.26
N GLU A 276 5.14 28.17 -7.13
CA GLU A 276 5.71 27.67 -5.86
C GLU A 276 7.05 28.32 -5.50
N HIS A 277 7.76 28.92 -6.46
CA HIS A 277 9.15 29.38 -6.31
C HIS A 277 9.36 30.85 -6.70
N THR A 278 8.30 31.58 -7.04
CA THR A 278 8.31 33.03 -7.25
C THR A 278 7.39 33.75 -6.27
N HIS A 279 7.64 35.04 -6.08
CA HIS A 279 6.81 35.94 -5.29
C HIS A 279 6.72 37.30 -5.99
N GLU A 280 5.64 38.04 -5.72
CA GLU A 280 5.50 39.41 -6.22
C GLU A 280 6.28 40.37 -5.31
N ASN A 281 7.11 41.21 -5.93
CA ASN A 281 7.85 42.27 -5.27
C ASN A 281 6.96 43.44 -4.89
N ALA A 282 7.52 44.43 -4.17
CA ALA A 282 6.83 45.67 -3.85
C ALA A 282 6.29 46.40 -5.11
N ASP A 283 6.97 46.23 -6.25
CA ASP A 283 6.60 46.82 -7.54
C ASP A 283 5.62 45.95 -8.35
N GLY A 284 5.19 44.80 -7.82
CA GLY A 284 4.26 43.87 -8.48
C GLY A 284 4.90 42.94 -9.52
N GLU A 285 6.23 42.98 -9.67
CA GLU A 285 6.97 42.09 -10.55
C GLU A 285 7.25 40.73 -9.90
N LEU A 286 7.27 39.65 -10.69
CA LEU A 286 7.59 38.31 -10.21
C LEU A 286 9.09 38.12 -10.02
N GLU A 287 9.52 37.96 -8.78
CA GLU A 287 10.89 37.62 -8.41
C GLU A 287 11.00 36.16 -7.91
N TRP A 288 12.06 35.47 -8.33
CA TRP A 288 12.38 34.14 -7.82
C TRP A 288 12.82 34.21 -6.35
N ALA A 289 12.38 33.25 -5.54
CA ALA A 289 12.76 33.15 -4.12
C ALA A 289 14.27 32.97 -3.93
N ASP A 290 14.92 32.39 -4.93
CA ASP A 290 16.34 32.14 -4.96
C ASP A 290 16.97 32.85 -6.18
N THR A 291 18.24 33.23 -6.10
CA THR A 291 19.04 33.82 -7.21
C THR A 291 19.36 32.81 -8.35
N VAL A 292 18.52 31.78 -8.50
CA VAL A 292 18.78 30.46 -9.10
C VAL A 292 18.58 30.41 -10.61
N GLN A 293 18.47 31.56 -11.30
CA GLN A 293 18.52 31.62 -12.77
C GLN A 293 19.74 30.85 -13.32
N GLU A 294 20.90 30.99 -12.67
CA GLU A 294 22.14 30.29 -13.06
C GLU A 294 22.06 28.78 -12.84
N VAL A 295 21.44 28.32 -11.75
CA VAL A 295 21.33 26.89 -11.42
C VAL A 295 20.30 26.20 -12.32
N LEU A 296 19.22 26.88 -12.70
CA LEU A 296 18.25 26.34 -13.66
C LEU A 296 18.93 26.09 -15.01
N LEU A 297 19.75 27.03 -15.50
CA LEU A 297 20.53 26.88 -16.74
C LEU A 297 21.67 25.86 -16.62
N GLU A 298 22.36 25.79 -15.47
CA GLU A 298 23.48 24.87 -15.22
C GLU A 298 23.01 23.41 -15.03
N VAL A 299 21.85 23.21 -14.38
CA VAL A 299 21.24 21.89 -14.13
C VAL A 299 20.41 21.41 -15.32
N LEU A 300 19.68 22.29 -16.01
CA LEU A 300 18.80 21.96 -17.14
C LEU A 300 19.48 22.01 -18.52
N LYS A 301 20.77 21.65 -18.66
CA LYS A 301 21.32 21.33 -20.01
C LYS A 301 20.24 20.59 -20.82
N PRO A 302 19.99 20.94 -22.11
CA PRO A 302 18.77 20.55 -22.82
C PRO A 302 18.55 19.04 -22.74
N ARG A 303 17.69 18.63 -21.80
CA ARG A 303 17.28 17.24 -21.58
C ARG A 303 15.84 17.26 -21.10
N SER A 304 14.98 16.65 -21.91
CA SER A 304 13.62 16.36 -21.51
C SER A 304 13.62 15.35 -20.35
N GLY A 305 12.96 15.70 -19.26
CA GLY A 305 12.43 14.75 -18.30
C GLY A 305 13.40 14.28 -17.21
N TYR A 306 13.66 15.12 -16.20
CA TYR A 306 13.62 14.73 -14.77
C TYR A 306 13.86 15.94 -13.85
N PHE A 307 12.87 16.30 -13.03
CA PHE A 307 13.04 17.32 -11.98
C PHE A 307 13.26 16.65 -10.62
N ARG A 308 14.43 16.89 -10.02
CA ARG A 308 14.84 16.33 -8.73
C ARG A 308 14.37 17.25 -7.60
N GLY A 309 13.15 17.03 -7.10
CA GLY A 309 12.59 17.82 -6.00
C GLY A 309 11.25 17.32 -5.49
N LYS A 310 11.22 16.21 -4.74
CA LYS A 310 10.11 15.90 -3.82
C LYS A 310 10.70 15.34 -2.53
N GLY A 311 10.97 16.22 -1.56
CA GLY A 311 11.19 15.80 -0.19
C GLY A 311 9.87 15.30 0.39
N THR A 312 9.80 14.03 0.77
CA THR A 312 8.76 13.35 1.60
C THR A 312 7.29 13.82 1.52
N ALA A 313 6.83 14.43 0.43
CA ALA A 313 5.53 14.09 -0.13
C ALA A 313 5.67 12.66 -0.65
N LEU A 314 4.61 11.84 -0.53
CA LEU A 314 4.58 10.42 -0.91
C LEU A 314 5.72 10.09 -1.85
N ARG A 315 6.63 9.17 -1.47
CA ARG A 315 7.41 8.46 -2.49
C ARG A 315 6.33 8.01 -3.46
N GLY A 316 6.26 8.67 -4.62
CA GLY A 316 5.20 8.41 -5.55
C GLY A 316 5.34 6.94 -5.84
N TYR A 317 4.47 6.12 -5.26
CA TYR A 317 3.93 4.96 -5.94
C TYR A 317 3.54 5.55 -7.28
N THR A 318 4.45 5.38 -8.24
CA THR A 318 4.32 6.00 -9.54
C THR A 318 2.96 5.52 -10.01
N LYS A 319 2.02 6.44 -10.25
CA LYS A 319 0.71 6.07 -10.78
C LYS A 319 0.89 5.14 -12.00
N GLY A 320 1.98 5.34 -12.75
CA GLY A 320 2.51 4.40 -13.75
C GLY A 320 2.85 2.99 -13.24
N GLN A 321 3.70 2.77 -12.22
CA GLN A 321 3.97 1.40 -11.74
C GLN A 321 2.75 0.75 -11.10
N HIS A 322 1.90 1.50 -10.38
CA HIS A 322 0.70 0.90 -9.80
C HIS A 322 -0.29 0.50 -10.91
N GLN A 323 -0.44 1.31 -11.95
CA GLN A 323 -1.26 0.97 -13.12
C GLN A 323 -0.65 -0.19 -13.94
N ILE A 324 0.68 -0.27 -14.05
CA ILE A 324 1.37 -1.41 -14.69
C ILE A 324 1.26 -2.67 -13.83
N LEU A 325 1.36 -2.56 -12.51
CA LEU A 325 1.20 -3.69 -11.58
C LEU A 325 -0.26 -4.18 -11.60
N GLN A 326 -1.23 -3.27 -11.53
CA GLN A 326 -2.66 -3.58 -11.68
C GLN A 326 -2.95 -4.20 -13.06
N GLN A 327 -2.35 -3.69 -14.14
CA GLN A 327 -2.47 -4.28 -15.48
C GLN A 327 -1.85 -5.67 -15.55
N LYS A 328 -0.69 -5.89 -14.93
CA LYS A 328 -0.05 -7.21 -14.86
C LYS A 328 -0.84 -8.19 -14.01
N GLU A 329 -1.43 -7.74 -12.91
CA GLU A 329 -2.33 -8.53 -12.07
C GLU A 329 -3.62 -8.87 -12.81
N MET A 330 -4.23 -7.90 -13.49
CA MET A 330 -5.38 -8.10 -14.37
C MET A 330 -5.07 -9.09 -15.50
N GLN A 331 -3.91 -8.98 -16.15
CA GLN A 331 -3.49 -9.90 -17.21
C GLN A 331 -3.25 -11.32 -16.66
N LYS A 332 -2.64 -11.44 -15.48
CA LYS A 332 -2.50 -12.74 -14.80
C LYS A 332 -3.86 -13.34 -14.45
N GLN A 333 -4.79 -12.53 -13.94
CA GLN A 333 -6.15 -12.99 -13.64
C GLN A 333 -6.88 -13.44 -14.91
N GLN A 334 -6.76 -12.70 -16.02
CA GLN A 334 -7.33 -13.08 -17.30
C GLN A 334 -6.73 -14.40 -17.84
N GLN A 335 -5.41 -14.60 -17.69
CA GLN A 335 -4.78 -15.87 -18.06
C GLN A 335 -5.28 -17.03 -17.21
N ILE A 336 -5.42 -16.84 -15.90
CA ILE A 336 -5.97 -17.86 -15.00
C ILE A 336 -7.41 -18.20 -15.38
N ILE A 337 -8.23 -17.19 -15.71
CA ILE A 337 -9.62 -17.40 -16.14
C ILE A 337 -9.67 -18.18 -17.46
N GLN A 338 -8.84 -17.81 -18.44
CA GLN A 338 -8.77 -18.54 -19.71
C GLN A 338 -8.33 -20.00 -19.53
N GLU A 339 -7.36 -20.27 -18.66
CA GLU A 339 -6.93 -21.64 -18.34
C GLU A 339 -8.06 -22.42 -17.65
N GLN A 340 -8.81 -21.78 -16.75
CA GLN A 340 -9.97 -22.38 -16.10
C GLN A 340 -11.10 -22.68 -17.10
N GLU A 341 -11.39 -21.77 -18.03
CA GLU A 341 -12.37 -21.97 -19.09
C GLU A 341 -11.99 -23.14 -20.01
N GLN A 342 -10.71 -23.26 -20.37
CA GLN A 342 -10.21 -24.41 -21.14
C GLN A 342 -10.38 -25.72 -20.38
N ARG A 343 -10.02 -25.77 -19.09
CA ARG A 343 -10.22 -26.97 -18.26
C ARG A 343 -11.70 -27.33 -18.10
N ILE A 344 -12.58 -26.34 -17.94
CA ILE A 344 -14.02 -26.58 -17.84
C ILE A 344 -14.52 -27.20 -19.15
N LYS A 345 -14.09 -26.67 -20.30
CA LYS A 345 -14.47 -27.20 -21.60
C LYS A 345 -13.98 -28.64 -21.82
N GLU A 346 -12.74 -28.95 -21.44
CA GLU A 346 -12.21 -30.32 -21.49
C GLU A 346 -12.99 -31.28 -20.58
N LEU A 347 -13.36 -30.82 -19.37
CA LEU A 347 -14.18 -31.61 -18.45
C LEU A 347 -15.60 -31.84 -18.98
N GLU A 348 -16.19 -30.85 -19.64
CA GLU A 348 -17.49 -30.99 -20.31
C GLU A 348 -17.43 -32.01 -21.45
N GLU A 349 -16.38 -31.96 -22.28
CA GLU A 349 -16.16 -32.93 -23.36
C GLU A 349 -15.95 -34.35 -22.82
N MET A 350 -15.18 -34.53 -21.74
CA MET A 350 -15.06 -35.84 -21.08
C MET A 350 -16.39 -36.31 -20.50
N SER A 351 -17.16 -35.42 -19.84
CA SER A 351 -18.47 -35.79 -19.31
C SER A 351 -19.47 -36.20 -20.40
N GLU A 352 -19.40 -35.59 -21.58
CA GLU A 352 -20.22 -36.00 -22.73
C GLU A 352 -19.80 -37.36 -23.28
N GLN A 353 -18.50 -37.66 -23.33
CA GLN A 353 -17.99 -38.97 -23.73
C GLN A 353 -18.43 -40.06 -22.75
N ASP A 354 -18.28 -39.82 -21.45
CA ASP A 354 -18.70 -40.76 -20.39
C ASP A 354 -20.20 -41.05 -20.47
N LYS A 355 -21.02 -40.03 -20.75
CA LYS A 355 -22.48 -40.21 -20.93
C LYS A 355 -22.81 -41.08 -22.13
N LYS A 356 -22.12 -40.90 -23.26
CA LYS A 356 -22.30 -41.74 -24.46
C LYS A 356 -21.88 -43.18 -24.19
N GLU A 357 -20.74 -43.39 -23.55
CA GLU A 357 -20.26 -44.73 -23.21
C GLU A 357 -21.23 -45.44 -22.24
N LEU A 358 -21.78 -44.70 -21.27
CA LEU A 358 -22.81 -45.23 -20.37
C LEU A 358 -24.08 -45.61 -21.12
N GLU A 359 -24.51 -44.81 -22.10
CA GLU A 359 -25.70 -45.07 -22.89
C GLU A 359 -25.53 -46.30 -23.80
N GLU A 360 -24.34 -46.46 -24.41
CA GLU A 360 -23.97 -47.66 -25.17
C GLU A 360 -23.97 -48.91 -24.29
N LYS A 361 -23.40 -48.85 -23.08
CA LYS A 361 -23.45 -49.96 -22.10
C LYS A 361 -24.89 -50.31 -21.74
N ARG A 362 -25.74 -49.31 -21.48
CA ARG A 362 -27.17 -49.54 -21.17
C ARG A 362 -27.92 -50.19 -22.32
N GLU A 363 -27.59 -49.87 -23.58
CA GLU A 363 -28.16 -50.57 -24.73
C GLU A 363 -27.67 -52.01 -24.85
N GLN A 364 -26.39 -52.27 -24.58
CA GLN A 364 -25.83 -53.62 -24.56
C GLN A 364 -26.51 -54.47 -23.49
N ASP A 365 -26.59 -53.97 -22.25
CA ASP A 365 -27.26 -54.64 -21.13
C ASP A 365 -28.73 -54.95 -21.47
N LYS A 366 -29.42 -54.02 -22.12
CA LYS A 366 -30.82 -54.21 -22.53
C LYS A 366 -30.96 -55.35 -23.56
N LYS A 367 -30.05 -55.43 -24.53
CA LYS A 367 -30.02 -56.51 -25.54
C LYS A 367 -29.69 -57.85 -24.89
N GLU A 368 -28.73 -57.89 -23.96
CA GLU A 368 -28.42 -59.11 -23.20
C GLU A 368 -29.62 -59.60 -22.39
N LEU A 369 -30.29 -58.71 -21.66
CA LEU A 369 -31.51 -59.02 -20.91
C LEU A 369 -32.66 -59.50 -21.80
N GLU A 370 -32.75 -59.02 -23.04
CA GLU A 370 -33.74 -59.48 -24.02
C GLU A 370 -33.40 -60.87 -24.57
N MET A 371 -32.13 -61.14 -24.84
CA MET A 371 -31.67 -62.48 -25.22
C MET A 371 -31.92 -63.52 -24.12
N ILE A 372 -31.63 -63.18 -22.86
CA ILE A 372 -31.90 -64.05 -21.70
C ILE A 372 -33.40 -64.33 -21.60
N ARG A 373 -34.25 -63.29 -21.69
CA ARG A 373 -35.71 -63.47 -21.65
C ARG A 373 -36.24 -64.37 -22.76
N GLU A 374 -35.69 -64.27 -23.96
CA GLU A 374 -36.09 -65.14 -25.08
C GLU A 374 -35.61 -66.59 -24.89
N GLN A 375 -34.42 -66.79 -24.30
CA GLN A 375 -33.94 -68.12 -23.91
C GLN A 375 -34.86 -68.75 -22.85
N ASP A 376 -35.18 -68.02 -21.79
CA ASP A 376 -36.07 -68.47 -20.71
C ASP A 376 -37.46 -68.84 -21.27
N LYS A 377 -38.04 -68.00 -22.15
CA LYS A 377 -39.31 -68.31 -22.82
C LYS A 377 -39.24 -69.63 -23.60
N ARG A 378 -38.15 -69.86 -24.35
CA ARG A 378 -37.96 -71.09 -25.13
C ARG A 378 -37.82 -72.31 -24.23
N GLU A 379 -37.13 -72.19 -23.11
CA GLU A 379 -37.02 -73.27 -22.12
C GLU A 379 -38.35 -73.60 -21.47
N ILE A 380 -39.12 -72.58 -21.06
CA ILE A 380 -40.48 -72.76 -20.53
C ILE A 380 -41.37 -73.48 -21.55
N LEU A 381 -41.34 -73.07 -22.83
CA LEU A 381 -42.08 -73.74 -23.91
C LEU A 381 -41.66 -75.20 -24.10
N LYS A 382 -40.35 -75.50 -24.05
CA LYS A 382 -39.84 -76.88 -24.11
C LYS A 382 -40.33 -77.71 -22.91
N GLN A 383 -40.27 -77.17 -21.70
CA GLN A 383 -40.76 -77.83 -20.50
C GLN A 383 -42.27 -78.09 -20.58
N GLN A 384 -43.07 -77.11 -21.00
CA GLN A 384 -44.51 -77.26 -21.21
C GLN A 384 -44.81 -78.36 -22.24
N LYS A 385 -44.08 -78.41 -23.36
CA LYS A 385 -44.26 -79.45 -24.37
C LYS A 385 -43.93 -80.84 -23.83
N LEU A 386 -42.84 -80.97 -23.07
CA LEU A 386 -42.45 -82.24 -22.46
C LEU A 386 -43.48 -82.73 -21.44
N VAL A 387 -44.02 -81.84 -20.61
CA VAL A 387 -45.13 -82.14 -19.69
C VAL A 387 -46.37 -82.60 -20.45
N MET A 388 -46.74 -81.91 -21.54
CA MET A 388 -47.87 -82.30 -22.39
C MET A 388 -47.66 -83.66 -23.07
N ASP A 389 -46.44 -83.97 -23.52
CA ASP A 389 -46.13 -85.25 -24.15
C ASP A 389 -46.17 -86.41 -23.12
N VAL A 390 -45.67 -86.20 -21.90
CA VAL A 390 -45.81 -87.16 -20.79
C VAL A 390 -47.29 -87.36 -20.42
N PHE A 391 -48.07 -86.29 -20.32
CA PHE A 391 -49.50 -86.38 -20.04
C PHE A 391 -50.26 -87.15 -21.14
N LYS A 392 -49.93 -86.90 -22.42
CA LYS A 392 -50.49 -87.67 -23.56
C LYS A 392 -50.12 -89.15 -23.49
N GLN A 393 -48.87 -89.48 -23.15
CA GLN A 393 -48.45 -90.88 -22.97
C GLN A 393 -49.23 -91.57 -21.85
N GLN A 394 -49.38 -90.91 -20.69
CA GLN A 394 -50.19 -91.44 -19.57
C GLN A 394 -51.66 -91.64 -19.97
N MET A 395 -52.26 -90.70 -20.71
CA MET A 395 -53.62 -90.84 -21.23
C MET A 395 -53.75 -92.02 -22.19
N MET A 396 -52.81 -92.19 -23.12
CA MET A 396 -52.79 -93.32 -24.06
C MET A 396 -52.61 -94.66 -23.34
N GLU A 397 -51.77 -94.73 -22.31
CA GLU A 397 -51.65 -95.92 -21.45
C GLU A 397 -52.93 -96.22 -20.66
N MET A 398 -53.63 -95.20 -20.14
CA MET A 398 -54.92 -95.41 -19.47
C MET A 398 -55.99 -95.92 -20.43
N PHE A 399 -56.08 -95.39 -21.65
CA PHE A 399 -57.00 -95.89 -22.66
C PHE A 399 -56.65 -97.33 -23.10
N ALA A 400 -55.37 -97.66 -23.22
CA ALA A 400 -54.93 -99.03 -23.53
C ALA A 400 -55.33 -100.03 -22.43
N ARG A 401 -55.28 -99.63 -21.15
CA ARG A 401 -55.72 -100.47 -20.00
C ARG A 401 -57.23 -100.62 -19.86
N GLN A 402 -58.05 -99.85 -20.59
CA GLN A 402 -59.51 -99.98 -20.60
C GLN A 402 -60.04 -100.86 -21.75
N VAL A 403 -59.16 -101.32 -22.65
CA VAL A 403 -59.50 -102.12 -23.86
C VAL A 403 -59.07 -103.60 -23.71
N GLU A 404 -58.39 -103.95 -22.62
CA GLU A 404 -58.29 -105.33 -22.10
C GLU A 404 -59.40 -105.60 -21.09
#